data_AF-A0A9C9UNW5-F1
#
_entry.id   AF-A0A9C9UNW5-F1
#
_cell.length_a   1.000
_cell.length_b   1.000
_cell.length_c   1.000
_cell.angle_alpha   90.00
_cell.angle_beta   90.00
_cell.angle_gamma   90.00
#
_symmetry.space_group_name_H-M   'P 1'
#
loop_
_entity.id
_entity.type
_entity.pdbx_description
1 polymer ?
#
loop_
_entity_poly.entity_id
_entity_poly.type
_entity_poly.pdbx_seq_one_letter_code
_entity_poly.pdbx_strand_id
1 'polypeptide(L)'
;FTAHVDGDGKQQVEYEKMKDKVIGEMKKVFRPEFLNRIDATVVFHALNKEHIRKIVDLMLNQVVASLKERNITLEVTDEARDFIGNKGYDPAFGARPLRRTIQNMVEDQLSEALLRGEFLPGDTVVVDCVDEKIIMKPLVKEVA
;
A
#
# COMPACT_ATOMS: atom_id res chain seq x y z
N PHE A 1 27.61 13.90 -9.38
CA PHE A 1 26.23 13.40 -9.29
C PHE A 1 25.44 14.37 -8.42
N THR A 2 24.92 15.40 -9.06
CA THR A 2 24.24 16.54 -8.46
C THR A 2 22.84 16.55 -9.06
N ALA A 3 21.82 16.26 -8.26
CA ALA A 3 20.43 16.69 -8.40
C ALA A 3 19.54 15.78 -7.53
N HIS A 4 19.25 16.15 -6.28
CA HIS A 4 18.04 15.70 -5.57
C HIS A 4 17.64 16.62 -4.38
N VAL A 5 18.17 17.85 -4.29
CA VAL A 5 17.95 18.71 -3.10
C VAL A 5 16.86 19.78 -3.30
N ASP A 6 16.32 19.95 -4.52
CA ASP A 6 15.36 21.02 -4.83
C ASP A 6 13.87 20.65 -4.60
N GLY A 7 13.58 19.41 -4.18
CA GLY A 7 12.21 18.89 -4.01
C GLY A 7 11.55 19.24 -2.67
N ASP A 8 12.29 19.16 -1.57
CA ASP A 8 11.74 19.29 -0.21
C ASP A 8 11.16 20.68 0.08
N GLY A 9 11.83 21.74 -0.36
CA GLY A 9 11.38 23.11 -0.12
C GLY A 9 10.05 23.44 -0.79
N LYS A 10 9.77 22.87 -1.98
CA LYS A 10 8.50 23.10 -2.69
C LYS A 10 7.34 22.34 -2.03
N GLN A 11 7.57 21.09 -1.62
CA GLN A 11 6.56 20.30 -0.92
C GLN A 11 6.18 20.89 0.44
N GLN A 12 7.16 21.45 1.16
CA GLN A 12 6.93 22.07 2.46
C GLN A 12 6.09 23.35 2.36
N VAL A 13 6.37 24.20 1.35
CA VAL A 13 5.59 25.42 1.09
C VAL A 13 4.14 25.10 0.65
N GLU A 14 3.95 24.07 -0.18
CA GLU A 14 2.60 23.62 -0.57
C GLU A 14 1.83 23.04 0.63
N TYR A 15 2.51 22.30 1.51
CA TYR A 15 1.90 21.78 2.74
C TYR A 15 1.45 22.89 3.69
N GLU A 16 2.28 23.92 3.93
CA GLU A 16 1.90 25.04 4.80
C GLU A 16 0.67 25.78 4.27
N LYS A 17 0.63 26.06 2.96
CA LYS A 17 -0.55 26.67 2.32
C LYS A 17 -1.80 25.81 2.46
N MET A 18 -1.69 24.50 2.24
CA MET A 18 -2.80 23.57 2.39
C MET A 18 -3.29 23.51 3.84
N LYS A 19 -2.37 23.43 4.79
CA LYS A 19 -2.65 23.39 6.23
C LYS A 19 -3.40 24.64 6.68
N ASP A 20 -2.95 25.82 6.28
CA ASP A 20 -3.59 27.08 6.64
C ASP A 20 -5.01 27.17 6.08
N LYS A 21 -5.21 26.69 4.84
CA LYS A 21 -6.54 26.63 4.23
C LYS A 21 -7.48 25.70 4.99
N VAL A 22 -7.03 24.50 5.35
CA VAL A 22 -7.82 23.52 6.11
C VAL A 22 -8.17 24.06 7.50
N ILE A 23 -7.21 24.64 8.22
CA ILE A 23 -7.43 25.24 9.54
C ILE A 23 -8.40 26.43 9.45
N GLY A 24 -8.27 27.24 8.40
CA GLY A 24 -9.16 28.36 8.12
C GLY A 24 -10.62 27.92 7.94
N GLU A 25 -10.86 26.86 7.17
CA GLU A 25 -12.20 26.28 7.01
C GLU A 25 -12.71 25.64 8.32
N MET A 26 -11.84 24.97 9.08
CA MET A 26 -12.19 24.38 10.37
C MET A 26 -12.72 25.44 11.36
N LYS A 27 -12.09 26.62 11.41
CA LYS A 27 -12.53 27.76 12.25
C LYS A 27 -13.89 28.35 11.84
N LYS A 28 -14.30 28.18 10.58
CA LYS A 28 -15.62 28.64 10.10
C LYS A 28 -16.73 27.64 10.45
N VAL A 29 -16.41 26.35 10.45
CA VAL A 29 -17.38 25.26 10.69
C VAL A 29 -17.58 25.00 12.18
N PHE A 30 -16.50 24.99 12.96
CA PHE A 30 -16.55 24.66 14.39
C PHE A 30 -16.55 25.90 15.28
N ARG A 31 -17.30 25.85 16.38
CA ARG A 31 -17.35 26.95 17.35
C ARG A 31 -16.03 27.09 18.10
N PRO A 32 -15.64 28.31 18.52
CA PRO A 32 -14.41 28.55 19.26
C PRO A 32 -14.29 27.72 20.55
N GLU A 33 -15.40 27.49 21.25
CA GLU A 33 -15.41 26.66 22.46
C GLU A 33 -14.96 25.22 22.22
N PHE A 34 -15.34 24.64 21.08
CA PHE A 34 -14.91 23.29 20.70
C PHE A 34 -13.42 23.26 20.35
N LEU A 35 -12.94 24.25 19.60
CA LEU A 35 -11.54 24.34 19.21
C LEU A 35 -10.62 24.52 20.42
N ASN A 36 -11.08 25.24 21.44
CA ASN A 36 -10.35 25.43 22.69
C ASN A 36 -10.30 24.16 23.57
N ARG A 37 -10.99 23.07 23.19
CA ARG A 37 -10.94 21.75 23.86
C ARG A 37 -10.06 20.73 23.14
N ILE A 38 -9.39 21.12 22.06
CA ILE A 38 -8.49 20.26 21.30
C ILE A 38 -7.05 20.68 21.58
N ASP A 39 -6.25 19.77 22.14
CA ASP A 39 -4.86 20.06 22.50
C ASP A 39 -3.95 20.21 21.27
N ALA A 40 -4.20 19.45 20.21
CA ALA A 40 -3.41 19.52 18.98
C ALA A 40 -4.24 19.15 17.74
N THR A 41 -3.95 19.83 16.62
CA THR A 41 -4.51 19.52 15.30
C THR A 41 -3.42 18.96 14.40
N VAL A 42 -3.64 17.76 13.87
CA VAL A 42 -2.72 17.08 12.94
C VAL A 42 -3.31 17.09 11.54
N VAL A 43 -2.59 17.66 10.57
CA VAL A 43 -2.98 17.65 9.16
C VAL A 43 -2.11 16.64 8.42
N PHE A 44 -2.74 15.67 7.77
CA PHE A 44 -2.02 14.66 7.00
C PHE A 44 -1.66 15.20 5.61
N HIS A 45 -0.45 14.90 5.17
CA HIS A 45 0.00 15.12 3.80
C HIS A 45 -0.61 14.08 2.86
N ALA A 46 -0.79 14.47 1.59
CA ALA A 46 -1.23 13.55 0.55
C ALA A 46 -0.25 12.39 0.36
N LEU A 47 -0.77 11.22 0.01
CA LEU A 47 0.03 10.05 -0.31
C LEU A 47 0.73 10.26 -1.65
N ASN A 48 2.03 9.99 -1.71
CA ASN A 48 2.78 9.90 -2.96
C ASN A 48 2.95 8.41 -3.35
N LYS A 49 3.47 8.15 -4.56
CA LYS A 49 3.64 6.79 -5.07
C LYS A 49 4.50 5.91 -4.14
N GLU A 50 5.53 6.48 -3.52
CA GLU A 50 6.40 5.76 -2.58
C GLU A 50 5.66 5.37 -1.29
N HIS A 51 4.83 6.26 -0.75
CA HIS A 51 3.96 5.97 0.39
C HIS A 51 2.98 4.85 0.04
N ILE A 52 2.41 4.88 -1.17
CA ILE A 52 1.53 3.80 -1.65
C ILE A 52 2.27 2.47 -1.70
N ARG A 53 3.49 2.42 -2.23
CA ARG A 53 4.30 1.19 -2.26
C ARG A 53 4.55 0.64 -0.86
N LYS A 54 4.93 1.49 0.10
CA LYS A 54 5.11 1.09 1.51
C LYS A 54 3.83 0.55 2.14
N ILE A 55 2.67 1.14 1.80
CA ILE A 55 1.37 0.65 2.26
C ILE A 55 1.08 -0.72 1.66
N VAL A 56 1.31 -0.91 0.35
CA VAL A 56 1.19 -2.22 -0.32
C VAL A 56 2.05 -3.27 0.40
N ASP A 57 3.32 -2.96 0.68
CA ASP A 57 4.24 -3.86 1.39
C ASP A 57 3.73 -4.24 2.77
N LEU A 58 3.27 -3.25 3.55
CA LEU A 58 2.75 -3.48 4.90
C LEU A 58 1.54 -4.43 4.88
N MET A 59 0.69 -4.32 3.86
CA MET A 59 -0.50 -5.15 3.71
C MET A 59 -0.18 -6.55 3.19
N LEU A 60 0.73 -6.66 2.21
CA LEU A 60 1.22 -7.95 1.73
C LEU A 60 1.93 -8.74 2.84
N ASN A 61 2.64 -8.07 3.74
CA ASN A 61 3.25 -8.70 4.90
C ASN A 61 2.22 -9.37 5.84
N GLN A 62 0.97 -8.88 5.88
CA GLN A 62 -0.11 -9.55 6.62
C GLN A 62 -0.47 -10.88 5.94
N VAL A 63 -0.55 -10.90 4.61
CA VAL A 63 -0.77 -12.11 3.82
C VAL A 63 0.37 -13.12 4.01
N VAL A 64 1.62 -12.64 3.95
CA VAL A 64 2.82 -13.45 4.21
C VAL A 64 2.76 -14.10 5.60
N ALA A 65 2.34 -13.34 6.63
CA ALA A 65 2.21 -13.87 7.98
C ALA A 65 1.19 -15.01 8.05
N SER A 66 0.03 -14.85 7.42
CA SER A 66 -1.00 -15.90 7.37
C SER A 66 -0.56 -17.15 6.59
N LEU A 67 0.24 -17.00 5.54
CA LEU A 67 0.79 -18.13 4.78
C LEU A 67 1.89 -18.88 5.54
N LYS A 68 2.68 -18.18 6.35
CA LYS A 68 3.71 -18.81 7.20
C LYS A 68 3.11 -19.80 8.19
N GLU A 69 1.91 -19.57 8.70
CA GLU A 69 1.20 -20.54 9.55
C GLU A 69 0.90 -21.86 8.83
N ARG A 70 0.85 -21.83 7.49
CA ARG A 70 0.68 -23.00 6.61
C ARG A 70 2.00 -23.52 6.04
N ASN A 71 3.13 -23.00 6.54
CA ASN A 71 4.49 -23.31 6.10
C ASN A 71 4.76 -22.93 4.64
N ILE A 72 4.10 -21.89 4.11
CA ILE A 72 4.27 -21.40 2.75
C ILE A 72 4.90 -20.01 2.79
N THR A 73 5.87 -19.78 1.90
CA THR A 73 6.52 -18.47 1.76
C THR A 73 5.93 -17.74 0.56
N LEU A 74 5.76 -16.42 0.68
CA LEU A 74 5.28 -15.57 -0.39
C LEU A 74 6.33 -14.50 -0.69
N GLU A 75 6.74 -14.44 -1.94
CA GLU A 75 7.57 -13.37 -2.49
C GLU A 75 6.75 -12.58 -3.50
N VAL A 76 6.94 -11.27 -3.54
CA VAL A 76 6.20 -10.38 -4.44
C VAL A 76 7.23 -9.56 -5.22
N THR A 77 7.04 -9.45 -6.53
CA THR A 77 7.92 -8.64 -7.40
C THR A 77 7.60 -7.14 -7.28
N ASP A 78 8.55 -6.30 -7.67
CA ASP A 78 8.39 -4.85 -7.64
C ASP A 78 7.32 -4.36 -8.62
N GLU A 79 7.20 -5.06 -9.75
CA GLU A 79 6.18 -4.88 -10.77
C GLU A 79 4.78 -5.19 -10.21
N ALA A 80 4.63 -6.28 -9.47
CA ALA A 80 3.38 -6.62 -8.80
C ALA A 80 3.00 -5.59 -7.73
N ARG A 81 3.96 -5.13 -6.91
CA ARG A 81 3.73 -4.06 -5.92
C ARG A 81 3.23 -2.79 -6.59
N ASP A 82 3.89 -2.35 -7.65
CA ASP A 82 3.53 -1.13 -8.35
C ASP A 82 2.16 -1.25 -9.01
N PHE A 83 1.88 -2.41 -9.62
CA PHE A 83 0.59 -2.66 -10.25
C PHE A 83 -0.56 -2.63 -9.25
N ILE A 84 -0.41 -3.32 -8.11
CA ILE A 84 -1.39 -3.31 -7.02
C ILE A 84 -1.57 -1.89 -6.47
N GLY A 85 -0.49 -1.16 -6.27
CA GLY A 85 -0.50 0.22 -5.79
C GLY A 85 -1.27 1.15 -6.74
N ASN A 86 -0.98 1.08 -8.03
CA ASN A 86 -1.65 1.90 -9.05
C ASN A 86 -3.14 1.56 -9.19
N LYS A 87 -3.52 0.28 -9.03
CA LYS A 87 -4.91 -0.17 -9.17
C LYS A 87 -5.75 0.00 -7.91
N GLY A 88 -5.12 -0.02 -6.74
CA GLY A 88 -5.76 0.08 -5.44
C GLY A 88 -5.77 1.50 -4.84
N TYR A 89 -5.01 2.43 -5.40
CA TYR A 89 -4.99 3.82 -4.98
C TYR A 89 -6.01 4.65 -5.74
N ASP A 90 -6.85 5.37 -5.01
CA ASP A 90 -7.78 6.34 -5.55
C ASP A 90 -7.53 7.70 -4.87
N PRO A 91 -7.29 8.80 -5.58
CA PRO A 91 -7.06 10.11 -4.96
C PRO A 91 -8.22 10.62 -4.08
N ALA A 92 -9.47 10.29 -4.41
CA ALA A 92 -10.66 10.69 -3.66
C ALA A 92 -10.89 9.81 -2.42
N PHE A 93 -10.56 8.51 -2.52
CA PHE A 93 -10.76 7.54 -1.43
C PHE A 93 -9.47 7.15 -0.68
N GLY A 94 -8.32 7.68 -1.09
CA GLY A 94 -6.99 7.33 -0.60
C GLY A 94 -6.61 5.87 -0.88
N ALA A 95 -5.75 5.31 -0.03
CA ALA A 95 -5.38 3.89 -0.07
C ALA A 95 -6.46 2.95 0.51
N ARG A 96 -7.69 3.42 0.77
CA ARG A 96 -8.76 2.59 1.33
C ARG A 96 -9.17 1.43 0.41
N PRO A 97 -9.31 1.60 -0.92
CA PRO A 97 -9.65 0.50 -1.82
C PRO A 97 -8.55 -0.57 -1.91
N LEU A 98 -7.32 -0.21 -1.56
CA LEU A 98 -6.11 -1.01 -1.72
C LEU A 98 -6.19 -2.36 -0.98
N ARG A 99 -6.88 -2.41 0.17
CA ARG A 99 -7.14 -3.66 0.89
C ARG A 99 -7.94 -4.63 0.06
N ARG A 100 -9.01 -4.14 -0.57
CA ARG A 100 -9.88 -4.95 -1.41
C ARG A 100 -9.15 -5.42 -2.67
N THR A 101 -8.31 -4.56 -3.24
CA THR A 101 -7.47 -4.94 -4.39
C THR A 101 -6.50 -6.06 -4.02
N ILE A 102 -5.80 -5.97 -2.89
CA ILE A 102 -4.89 -7.05 -2.43
C ILE A 102 -5.67 -8.33 -2.15
N GLN A 103 -6.81 -8.24 -1.46
CA GLN A 103 -7.64 -9.41 -1.17
C GLN A 103 -8.05 -10.13 -2.47
N ASN A 104 -8.65 -9.41 -3.41
CA ASN A 104 -9.15 -10.00 -4.66
C ASN A 104 -8.03 -10.52 -5.58
N MET A 105 -6.91 -9.79 -5.66
CA MET A 105 -5.86 -10.09 -6.64
C MET A 105 -4.79 -11.04 -6.08
N VAL A 106 -4.67 -11.15 -4.76
CA VAL A 106 -3.62 -11.93 -4.10
C VAL A 106 -4.22 -12.98 -3.18
N GLU A 107 -4.97 -12.60 -2.14
CA GLU A 107 -5.48 -13.56 -1.13
C GLU A 107 -6.45 -14.59 -1.73
N ASP A 108 -7.41 -14.14 -2.54
CA ASP A 108 -8.43 -15.01 -3.15
C ASP A 108 -7.77 -15.99 -4.13
N GLN A 109 -6.86 -15.51 -4.99
CA GLN A 109 -6.13 -16.35 -5.94
C GLN A 109 -5.23 -17.37 -5.26
N LEU A 110 -4.52 -16.97 -4.19
CA LEU A 110 -3.73 -17.89 -3.36
C LEU A 110 -4.63 -18.94 -2.72
N SER A 111 -5.77 -18.54 -2.18
CA SER A 111 -6.70 -19.45 -1.52
C SER A 111 -7.21 -20.51 -2.51
N GLU A 112 -7.59 -20.10 -3.71
CA GLU A 112 -8.01 -21.05 -4.74
C GLU A 112 -6.88 -21.98 -5.19
N ALA A 113 -5.67 -21.47 -5.40
CA ALA A 113 -4.51 -22.27 -5.80
C ALA A 113 -4.14 -23.31 -4.73
N LEU A 114 -4.20 -22.93 -3.45
CA LEU A 114 -4.03 -23.83 -2.32
C LEU A 114 -5.11 -24.91 -2.26
N LEU A 115 -6.38 -24.56 -2.51
CA LEU A 115 -7.48 -25.51 -2.57
C LEU A 115 -7.34 -26.50 -3.73
N ARG A 116 -6.76 -26.07 -4.86
CA ARG A 116 -6.44 -26.94 -6.01
C ARG A 116 -5.19 -27.80 -5.80
N GLY A 117 -4.43 -27.56 -4.72
CA GLY A 117 -3.18 -28.27 -4.44
C GLY A 117 -2.01 -27.86 -5.34
N GLU A 118 -2.06 -26.65 -5.91
CA GLU A 118 -0.98 -26.11 -6.76
C GLU A 118 0.26 -25.71 -5.94
N PHE A 119 0.06 -25.40 -4.66
CA PHE A 119 1.12 -25.04 -3.72
C PHE A 119 1.02 -25.90 -2.45
N LEU A 120 2.14 -26.44 -2.02
CA LEU A 120 2.25 -27.34 -0.88
C LEU A 120 3.04 -26.68 0.27
N PRO A 121 2.88 -27.16 1.51
CA PRO A 121 3.72 -26.73 2.63
C PRO A 121 5.21 -26.90 2.30
N GLY A 122 6.00 -25.84 2.45
CA GLY A 122 7.42 -25.76 2.10
C GLY A 122 7.69 -24.98 0.81
N ASP A 123 6.67 -24.73 -0.01
CA ASP A 123 6.82 -23.99 -1.25
C ASP A 123 7.02 -22.49 -1.02
N THR A 124 7.68 -21.86 -1.99
CA THR A 124 7.76 -20.41 -2.10
C THR A 124 6.97 -19.99 -3.32
N VAL A 125 5.93 -19.18 -3.12
CA VAL A 125 5.08 -18.65 -4.18
C VAL A 125 5.58 -17.26 -4.54
N VAL A 126 5.86 -17.03 -5.82
CA VAL A 126 6.22 -15.72 -6.36
C VAL A 126 4.99 -15.11 -7.01
N VAL A 127 4.57 -13.95 -6.51
CA VAL A 127 3.52 -13.11 -7.09
C VAL A 127 4.18 -12.10 -8.01
N ASP A 128 3.80 -12.15 -9.28
CA ASP A 128 4.36 -11.31 -10.34
C ASP A 128 3.26 -10.63 -11.15
N CYS A 129 3.61 -9.63 -11.95
CA CYS A 129 2.70 -8.94 -12.86
C CYS A 129 3.18 -9.07 -14.30
N VAL A 130 2.37 -9.71 -15.15
CA VAL A 130 2.62 -9.85 -16.59
C VAL A 130 1.36 -9.43 -17.34
N ASP A 131 1.51 -8.58 -18.36
CA ASP A 131 0.40 -8.06 -19.17
C ASP A 131 -0.75 -7.47 -18.33
N GLU A 132 -0.40 -6.68 -17.30
CA GLU A 132 -1.35 -6.08 -16.34
C GLU A 132 -2.23 -7.10 -15.60
N LYS A 133 -1.72 -8.31 -15.41
CA LYS A 133 -2.37 -9.36 -14.64
C LYS A 133 -1.43 -9.93 -13.59
N ILE A 134 -1.96 -10.12 -12.39
CA ILE A 134 -1.26 -10.85 -11.34
C ILE A 134 -1.23 -12.33 -11.70
N ILE A 135 -0.03 -12.90 -11.62
CA ILE A 135 0.23 -14.32 -11.82
C ILE A 135 1.02 -14.86 -10.62
N MET A 136 0.84 -16.15 -10.33
CA MET A 136 1.52 -16.83 -9.23
C MET A 136 2.30 -18.01 -9.78
N LYS A 137 3.56 -18.15 -9.37
CA LYS A 137 4.43 -19.24 -9.79
C LYS A 137 5.15 -19.83 -8.59
N PRO A 138 5.36 -21.15 -8.54
CA PRO A 138 6.27 -21.72 -7.56
C PRO A 138 7.71 -21.32 -7.90
N LEU A 139 8.48 -20.93 -6.90
CA LEU A 139 9.93 -20.78 -7.03
C LEU A 139 10.53 -22.18 -7.07
N VAL A 140 10.73 -22.72 -8.28
CA VAL A 140 11.45 -23.99 -8.45
C VAL A 140 12.89 -23.76 -8.00
N LYS A 141 13.26 -24.32 -6.85
CA LYS A 141 14.68 -24.48 -6.52
C LYS A 141 15.23 -25.49 -7.51
N GLU A 142 16.04 -25.05 -8.47
CA GLU A 142 16.93 -25.96 -9.16
C GLU A 142 17.76 -26.68 -8.10
N VAL A 143 17.53 -27.98 -7.97
CA VAL A 143 18.35 -28.86 -7.15
C VAL A 143 19.66 -29.01 -7.91
N ALA A 144 20.67 -28.25 -7.50
CA ALA A 144 22.06 -28.46 -7.91
C ALA A 144 22.64 -29.71 -7.23
#